data_AF-A0A7K1YVP0-F1
#
_entry.id   AF-A0A7K1YVP0-F1
#
_cell.length_a   1.000
_cell.length_b   1.000
_cell.length_c   1.000
_cell.angle_alpha   90.00
_cell.angle_beta   90.00
_cell.angle_gamma   90.00
#
_symmetry.space_group_name_H-M   'P 1'
#
loop_
_entity.id
_entity.type
_entity.pdbx_description
1 polymer ?
#
loop_
_entity_poly.entity_id
_entity_poly.type
_entity_poly.pdbx_seq_one_letter_code
_entity_poly.pdbx_strand_id
1 'polypeptide(L)'
;MTDGVLPRLSPGINVLTIHPRYWSFYAFVLSEFWMRDLPRTKAALKAWYRPLECIYSVACSLCDGPDHRGTPIGTRRISPVVAGEPDGFDPRFHYMDSPMGGYGLYYSTVMQSVGLVALADRRLGLTVDAVTPAGQRVAEAFRSVVADTEYYRHWIDRHDEPVPYAVVAEYGRQACYCRLREPGASDRPILVDAFLHLGNPGESAARRGTLRFMCELSAQSAATPVDESSFRRLIYFGADRGDEHSKGSTFVPSEPILSTARRWRLYQAREYFNASVNEMWRRLTYWGLQREGDRVPVPMTEVRASLEQIDFTSFASSVEVDLPDAGLSTGSSYQVLLDWVMSVGAVSGELDDRWNLDAALSEDKIIEWLDYEGSSTEAGADHLAAALTLITFVAARLWKAELALVESGDWFPVLEGGRKRLGMQRFLGQLRERVNDGATVGDVAEWLTFDYVISQHERVALAKLPTTGDTFRFRREAGRLRFFPKVTRVGMNDSRFNALATFLFELGWCGYLYEEDHGLSDEGEAIRLTGDLQPTGDFDFLSTGDG
;
A
#
# COMPACT_ATOMS: atom_id res chain seq x y z
N MET A 1 -9.66 4.30 -0.61
CA MET A 1 -10.28 5.04 -1.75
C MET A 1 -9.16 5.51 -2.69
N THR A 2 -8.29 4.58 -3.09
CA THR A 2 -6.89 4.87 -3.46
C THR A 2 -6.35 4.03 -4.61
N ASP A 3 -7.15 3.12 -5.15
CA ASP A 3 -6.72 2.01 -5.99
C ASP A 3 -5.88 2.39 -7.24
N GLY A 4 -5.86 3.66 -7.66
CA GLY A 4 -5.06 4.14 -8.80
C GLY A 4 -3.77 4.90 -8.46
N VAL A 5 -3.58 5.37 -7.22
CA VAL A 5 -2.40 6.21 -6.88
C VAL A 5 -1.15 5.36 -6.69
N LEU A 6 -1.22 4.35 -5.81
CA LEU A 6 -0.07 3.51 -5.49
C LEU A 6 0.50 2.78 -6.73
N PRO A 7 -0.31 2.20 -7.65
CA PRO A 7 0.22 1.62 -8.89
C PRO A 7 1.04 2.59 -9.76
N ARG A 8 0.81 3.91 -9.64
CA ARG A 8 1.59 4.94 -10.36
C ARG A 8 2.84 5.36 -9.60
N LEU A 9 2.87 5.26 -8.26
CA LEU A 9 4.04 5.56 -7.44
C LEU A 9 5.07 4.44 -7.48
N SER A 10 4.62 3.20 -7.33
CA SER A 10 5.48 2.00 -7.37
C SER A 10 4.94 0.95 -8.35
N PRO A 11 5.00 1.20 -9.67
CA PRO A 11 4.50 0.27 -10.67
C PRO A 11 5.20 -1.10 -10.60
N GLY A 12 4.45 -2.19 -10.53
CA GLY A 12 5.01 -3.55 -10.47
C GLY A 12 5.42 -4.05 -9.08
N ILE A 13 5.41 -3.18 -8.05
CA ILE A 13 5.60 -3.57 -6.64
C ILE A 13 4.30 -3.32 -5.89
N ASN A 14 3.64 -4.38 -5.42
CA ASN A 14 2.37 -4.30 -4.70
C ASN A 14 2.48 -4.90 -3.29
N VAL A 15 1.52 -4.57 -2.43
CA VAL A 15 1.35 -5.04 -1.04
C VAL A 15 1.48 -6.56 -0.90
N LEU A 16 1.01 -7.32 -1.91
CA LEU A 16 0.94 -8.79 -1.87
C LEU A 16 2.08 -9.46 -2.64
N THR A 17 2.96 -8.67 -3.24
CA THR A 17 4.12 -9.14 -4.00
C THR A 17 5.35 -8.63 -3.27
N ILE A 18 5.67 -9.27 -2.15
CA ILE A 18 6.64 -8.75 -1.17
C ILE A 18 8.07 -9.19 -1.51
N HIS A 19 8.26 -10.41 -2.01
CA HIS A 19 9.59 -11.03 -2.16
C HIS A 19 10.04 -11.13 -3.62
N PRO A 20 10.93 -10.25 -4.13
CA PRO A 20 11.33 -10.17 -5.54
C PRO A 20 11.71 -11.50 -6.21
N ARG A 21 12.18 -12.49 -5.45
CA ARG A 21 12.53 -13.81 -6.00
C ARG A 21 11.35 -14.63 -6.50
N TYR A 22 10.11 -14.34 -6.06
CA TYR A 22 8.94 -15.01 -6.65
C TYR A 22 8.79 -14.73 -8.14
N TRP A 23 9.30 -13.60 -8.65
CA TRP A 23 9.29 -13.30 -10.09
C TRP A 23 10.19 -14.27 -10.86
N SER A 24 11.38 -14.57 -10.31
CA SER A 24 12.27 -15.62 -10.80
C SER A 24 11.59 -16.98 -10.81
N PHE A 25 11.02 -17.37 -9.67
CA PHE A 25 10.35 -18.66 -9.52
C PHE A 25 9.18 -18.83 -10.50
N TYR A 26 8.30 -17.84 -10.66
CA TYR A 26 7.17 -17.96 -11.58
C TYR A 26 7.58 -17.94 -13.04
N ALA A 27 8.56 -17.13 -13.42
CA ALA A 27 9.11 -17.17 -14.76
C ALA A 27 9.70 -18.55 -15.06
N PHE A 28 10.46 -19.11 -14.11
CA PHE A 28 10.98 -20.47 -14.17
C PHE A 28 9.88 -21.51 -14.37
N VAL A 29 8.86 -21.56 -13.51
CA VAL A 29 7.80 -22.59 -13.62
C VAL A 29 7.04 -22.50 -14.95
N LEU A 30 6.77 -21.30 -15.45
CA LEU A 30 6.14 -21.09 -16.76
C LEU A 30 7.06 -21.55 -17.91
N SER A 31 8.36 -21.20 -17.86
CA SER A 31 9.35 -21.65 -18.84
C SER A 31 9.43 -23.19 -18.87
N GLU A 32 9.55 -23.82 -17.70
CA GLU A 32 9.58 -25.27 -17.53
C GLU A 32 8.32 -25.97 -18.09
N PHE A 33 7.13 -25.36 -17.94
CA PHE A 33 5.89 -25.87 -18.53
C PHE A 33 5.96 -25.90 -20.06
N TRP A 34 6.43 -24.81 -20.66
CA TRP A 34 6.51 -24.65 -22.12
C TRP A 34 7.61 -25.49 -22.77
N MET A 35 8.69 -25.82 -22.04
CA MET A 35 9.74 -26.71 -22.53
C MET A 35 9.33 -28.19 -22.51
N ARG A 36 8.40 -28.58 -21.62
CA ARG A 36 7.90 -29.96 -21.53
C ARG A 36 6.78 -30.22 -22.53
N ASP A 37 6.64 -31.47 -22.92
CA ASP A 37 5.51 -31.94 -23.73
C ASP A 37 4.24 -32.09 -22.88
N LEU A 38 3.65 -30.94 -22.52
CA LEU A 38 2.43 -30.84 -21.73
C LEU A 38 1.31 -30.18 -22.55
N PRO A 39 0.03 -30.57 -22.35
CA PRO A 39 -1.08 -29.95 -23.07
C PRO A 39 -1.14 -28.44 -22.80
N ARG A 40 -1.22 -27.60 -23.84
CA ARG A 40 -1.29 -26.12 -23.72
C ARG A 40 -2.69 -25.64 -23.33
N THR A 41 -3.14 -26.06 -22.16
CA THR A 41 -4.46 -25.76 -21.59
C THR A 41 -4.34 -25.22 -20.17
N LYS A 42 -5.29 -24.36 -19.76
CA LYS A 42 -5.28 -23.80 -18.39
C LYS A 42 -5.30 -24.87 -17.31
N ALA A 43 -5.99 -25.98 -17.56
CA ALA A 43 -6.07 -27.11 -16.62
C ALA A 43 -4.71 -27.79 -16.45
N ALA A 44 -4.00 -28.05 -17.55
CA ALA A 44 -2.66 -28.64 -17.50
C ALA A 44 -1.64 -27.69 -16.86
N LEU A 45 -1.68 -26.39 -17.19
CA LEU A 45 -0.82 -25.40 -16.53
C LEU A 45 -1.09 -25.37 -15.02
N LYS A 46 -2.36 -25.37 -14.61
CA LYS A 46 -2.73 -25.44 -13.18
C LYS A 46 -2.19 -26.70 -12.51
N ALA A 47 -2.33 -27.86 -13.15
CA ALA A 47 -1.87 -29.14 -12.61
C ALA A 47 -0.34 -29.20 -12.47
N TRP A 48 0.39 -28.56 -13.39
CA TRP A 48 1.84 -28.43 -13.35
C TRP A 48 2.33 -27.45 -12.27
N TYR A 49 1.77 -26.24 -12.26
CA TYR A 49 2.32 -25.14 -11.47
C TYR A 49 1.97 -25.25 -9.97
N ARG A 50 0.75 -25.68 -9.64
CA ARG A 50 0.27 -25.73 -8.24
C ARG A 50 1.15 -26.58 -7.33
N PRO A 51 1.56 -27.79 -7.73
CA PRO A 51 2.42 -28.62 -6.89
C PRO A 51 3.82 -28.02 -6.69
N LEU A 52 4.37 -27.37 -7.72
CA LEU A 52 5.67 -26.69 -7.64
C LEU A 52 5.63 -25.49 -6.70
N GLU A 53 4.57 -24.65 -6.76
CA GLU A 53 4.40 -23.55 -5.80
C GLU A 53 4.24 -24.08 -4.37
N CYS A 54 3.49 -25.17 -4.18
CA CYS A 54 3.34 -25.78 -2.86
C CYS A 54 4.70 -26.17 -2.27
N ILE A 55 5.53 -26.91 -3.02
CA ILE A 55 6.85 -27.33 -2.56
C ILE A 55 7.80 -26.14 -2.37
N TYR A 56 7.78 -25.14 -3.26
CA TYR A 56 8.58 -23.94 -3.08
C TYR A 56 8.22 -23.17 -1.81
N SER A 57 6.93 -23.02 -1.50
CA SER A 57 6.49 -22.38 -0.27
C SER A 57 6.86 -23.20 0.97
N VAL A 58 6.76 -24.54 0.93
CA VAL A 58 7.25 -25.40 2.01
C VAL A 58 8.76 -25.25 2.19
N ALA A 59 9.53 -25.27 1.11
CA ALA A 59 10.98 -25.10 1.13
C ALA A 59 11.39 -23.76 1.75
N CYS A 60 10.67 -22.67 1.43
CA CYS A 60 10.88 -21.38 2.08
C CYS A 60 10.52 -21.43 3.58
N SER A 61 9.45 -22.11 3.97
CA SER A 61 9.07 -22.28 5.39
C SER A 61 10.06 -23.14 6.19
N LEU A 62 10.84 -24.00 5.54
CA LEU A 62 11.91 -24.79 6.16
C LEU A 62 13.24 -24.05 6.23
N CYS A 63 13.36 -22.87 5.63
CA CYS A 63 14.61 -22.13 5.57
C CYS A 63 14.97 -21.56 6.94
N ASP A 64 16.18 -21.88 7.40
CA ASP A 64 16.79 -21.42 8.65
C ASP A 64 17.85 -20.33 8.41
N GLY A 65 17.88 -19.74 7.21
CA GLY A 65 18.83 -18.70 6.86
C GLY A 65 18.72 -17.49 7.79
N PRO A 66 19.84 -16.87 8.22
CA PRO A 66 19.82 -15.75 9.15
C PRO A 66 19.09 -14.51 8.61
N ASP A 67 19.04 -14.37 7.29
CA ASP A 67 18.34 -13.30 6.57
C ASP A 67 16.89 -13.67 6.20
N HIS A 68 16.40 -14.83 6.64
CA HIS A 68 15.02 -15.21 6.38
C HIS A 68 14.08 -14.26 7.13
N ARG A 69 13.30 -13.49 6.36
CA ARG A 69 12.29 -12.54 6.82
C ARG A 69 11.01 -12.76 6.02
N GLY A 70 9.85 -12.54 6.65
CA GLY A 70 8.56 -12.65 5.98
C GLY A 70 8.00 -14.07 5.88
N THR A 71 6.95 -14.21 5.08
CA THR A 71 6.13 -15.43 5.05
C THR A 71 5.85 -15.87 3.62
N PRO A 72 6.13 -17.11 3.23
CA PRO A 72 5.82 -17.59 1.89
C PRO A 72 4.30 -17.60 1.61
N ILE A 73 3.97 -17.69 0.33
CA ILE A 73 2.59 -17.77 -0.13
C ILE A 73 1.94 -19.05 0.39
N GLY A 74 0.82 -18.90 1.09
CA GLY A 74 0.10 -20.02 1.70
C GLY A 74 0.54 -20.38 3.12
N THR A 75 1.41 -19.58 3.75
CA THR A 75 1.94 -19.79 5.12
C THR A 75 0.89 -20.27 6.12
N ARG A 76 -0.30 -19.66 6.17
CA ARG A 76 -1.37 -20.04 7.12
C ARG A 76 -1.73 -21.53 7.10
N ARG A 77 -1.60 -22.20 5.94
CA ARG A 77 -1.87 -23.63 5.79
C ARG A 77 -0.59 -24.47 5.78
N ILE A 78 0.54 -23.90 5.40
CA ILE A 78 1.83 -24.59 5.30
C ILE A 78 2.51 -24.72 6.66
N SER A 79 2.48 -23.68 7.51
CA SER A 79 3.19 -23.70 8.79
C SER A 79 2.78 -24.86 9.71
N PRO A 80 1.48 -25.20 9.87
CA PRO A 80 1.11 -26.37 10.67
C PRO A 80 1.60 -27.70 10.10
N VAL A 81 1.73 -27.81 8.77
CA VAL A 81 2.23 -29.02 8.11
C VAL A 81 3.73 -29.17 8.35
N VAL A 82 4.49 -28.08 8.21
CA VAL A 82 5.93 -28.06 8.48
C VAL A 82 6.23 -28.34 9.95
N ALA A 83 5.47 -27.75 10.87
CA ALA A 83 5.62 -27.96 12.31
C ALA A 83 5.31 -29.40 12.76
N GLY A 84 4.62 -30.18 11.92
CA GLY A 84 4.38 -31.60 12.15
C GLY A 84 5.59 -32.50 11.84
N GLU A 85 6.69 -31.93 11.35
CA GLU A 85 7.94 -32.61 10.99
C GLU A 85 7.73 -33.92 10.20
N PRO A 86 6.97 -33.89 9.09
CA PRO A 86 6.68 -35.11 8.34
C PRO A 86 7.92 -35.62 7.59
N ASP A 87 7.99 -36.92 7.35
CA ASP A 87 9.06 -37.55 6.55
C ASP A 87 9.10 -37.03 5.09
N GLY A 88 7.99 -36.48 4.61
CA GLY A 88 7.87 -35.87 3.29
C GLY A 88 6.58 -35.05 3.12
N PHE A 89 6.49 -34.34 2.01
CA PHE A 89 5.43 -33.37 1.75
C PHE A 89 4.65 -33.76 0.49
N ASP A 90 3.31 -33.86 0.61
CA ASP A 90 2.43 -34.03 -0.55
C ASP A 90 2.29 -32.69 -1.29
N PRO A 91 2.80 -32.58 -2.53
CA PRO A 91 2.78 -31.33 -3.27
C PRO A 91 1.34 -30.94 -3.71
N ARG A 92 0.36 -31.84 -3.59
CA ARG A 92 -1.06 -31.58 -3.91
C ARG A 92 -1.86 -31.08 -2.71
N PHE A 93 -1.21 -30.88 -1.56
CA PHE A 93 -1.85 -30.30 -0.39
C PHE A 93 -2.54 -28.97 -0.72
N HIS A 94 -3.70 -28.74 -0.11
CA HIS A 94 -4.54 -27.58 -0.39
C HIS A 94 -4.05 -26.30 0.33
N TYR A 95 -2.88 -25.77 -0.08
CA TYR A 95 -2.24 -24.62 0.56
C TYR A 95 -2.95 -23.27 0.32
N MET A 96 -3.76 -23.14 -0.73
CA MET A 96 -4.44 -21.89 -1.09
C MET A 96 -5.70 -22.11 -1.95
N ASP A 97 -6.74 -21.27 -1.75
CA ASP A 97 -8.03 -21.36 -2.44
C ASP A 97 -8.03 -20.84 -3.87
N SER A 98 -7.11 -19.91 -4.20
CA SER A 98 -6.96 -19.39 -5.56
C SER A 98 -6.66 -20.52 -6.55
N PRO A 99 -7.43 -20.67 -7.65
CA PRO A 99 -7.22 -21.73 -8.63
C PRO A 99 -5.82 -21.74 -9.24
N MET A 100 -5.20 -20.56 -9.40
CA MET A 100 -3.86 -20.39 -9.96
C MET A 100 -2.85 -19.95 -8.89
N GLY A 101 -3.10 -20.32 -7.62
CA GLY A 101 -2.18 -20.04 -6.52
C GLY A 101 -1.86 -18.55 -6.35
N GLY A 102 -0.67 -18.28 -5.83
CA GLY A 102 -0.13 -16.92 -5.68
C GLY A 102 0.14 -16.25 -7.02
N TYR A 103 0.55 -17.01 -8.04
CA TYR A 103 0.82 -16.49 -9.37
C TYR A 103 -0.39 -15.78 -9.96
N GLY A 104 -1.53 -16.49 -10.07
CA GLY A 104 -2.73 -15.91 -10.66
C GLY A 104 -3.38 -14.85 -9.77
N LEU A 105 -3.21 -14.94 -8.45
CA LEU A 105 -3.85 -14.01 -7.51
C LEU A 105 -3.07 -12.69 -7.36
N TYR A 106 -1.74 -12.74 -7.38
CA TYR A 106 -0.90 -11.58 -7.02
C TYR A 106 0.11 -11.18 -8.12
N TYR A 107 0.69 -12.13 -8.86
CA TYR A 107 1.88 -11.86 -9.67
C TYR A 107 1.62 -11.72 -11.17
N SER A 108 0.69 -12.48 -11.74
CA SER A 108 0.52 -12.60 -13.19
C SER A 108 0.37 -11.24 -13.90
N THR A 109 -0.47 -10.36 -13.38
CA THR A 109 -0.71 -9.03 -13.96
C THR A 109 0.47 -8.06 -13.79
N VAL A 110 1.17 -8.11 -12.64
CA VAL A 110 2.33 -7.23 -12.40
C VAL A 110 3.57 -7.72 -13.14
N MET A 111 3.74 -9.03 -13.30
CA MET A 111 4.79 -9.60 -14.14
C MET A 111 4.54 -9.28 -15.61
N GLN A 112 3.27 -9.21 -16.05
CA GLN A 112 2.93 -8.72 -17.38
C GLN A 112 3.27 -7.24 -17.56
N SER A 113 2.95 -6.37 -16.59
CA SER A 113 3.27 -4.94 -16.71
C SER A 113 4.78 -4.67 -16.72
N VAL A 114 5.56 -5.45 -15.98
CA VAL A 114 7.04 -5.42 -16.05
C VAL A 114 7.55 -6.07 -17.34
N GLY A 115 6.74 -6.84 -18.07
CA GLY A 115 7.12 -7.43 -19.35
C GLY A 115 7.83 -8.79 -19.25
N LEU A 116 7.73 -9.48 -18.11
CA LEU A 116 8.29 -10.83 -17.93
C LEU A 116 7.35 -11.93 -18.43
N VAL A 117 6.05 -11.67 -18.47
CA VAL A 117 5.03 -12.67 -18.81
C VAL A 117 4.00 -12.10 -19.80
N ALA A 118 3.63 -12.91 -20.78
CA ALA A 118 2.44 -12.69 -21.61
C ALA A 118 1.29 -13.54 -21.07
N LEU A 119 0.19 -12.89 -20.67
CA LEU A 119 -1.03 -13.60 -20.28
C LEU A 119 -1.72 -14.20 -21.51
N ALA A 120 -2.48 -15.28 -21.29
CA ALA A 120 -3.25 -15.97 -22.31
C ALA A 120 -4.13 -14.98 -23.11
N ASP A 121 -3.80 -14.80 -24.38
CA ASP A 121 -4.54 -13.99 -25.34
C ASP A 121 -4.73 -14.77 -26.64
N ARG A 122 -5.99 -15.09 -26.96
CA ARG A 122 -6.35 -15.79 -28.19
C ARG A 122 -5.94 -15.04 -29.45
N ARG A 123 -5.86 -13.70 -29.40
CA ARG A 123 -5.43 -12.88 -30.54
C ARG A 123 -3.95 -13.09 -30.88
N LEU A 124 -3.16 -13.44 -29.87
CA LEU A 124 -1.74 -13.77 -29.99
C LEU A 124 -1.50 -15.28 -30.19
N GLY A 125 -2.57 -16.08 -30.31
CA GLY A 125 -2.46 -17.54 -30.35
C GLY A 125 -2.05 -18.18 -29.02
N LEU A 126 -2.03 -17.41 -27.93
CA LEU A 126 -1.58 -17.87 -26.62
C LEU A 126 -2.76 -18.46 -25.83
N THR A 127 -2.80 -19.78 -25.67
CA THR A 127 -3.91 -20.48 -24.97
C THR A 127 -3.75 -20.47 -23.44
N VAL A 128 -2.53 -20.30 -22.96
CA VAL A 128 -2.12 -20.23 -21.56
C VAL A 128 -0.98 -19.23 -21.41
N ASP A 129 -0.76 -18.74 -20.19
CA ASP A 129 0.28 -17.75 -19.91
C ASP A 129 1.67 -18.29 -20.27
N ALA A 130 2.57 -17.42 -20.74
CA ALA A 130 3.91 -17.77 -21.20
C ALA A 130 4.94 -16.72 -20.77
N VAL A 131 6.19 -17.12 -20.59
CA VAL A 131 7.28 -16.15 -20.42
C VAL A 131 7.54 -15.40 -21.72
N THR A 132 7.89 -14.12 -21.61
CA THR A 132 8.45 -13.33 -22.71
C THR A 132 9.94 -13.69 -22.90
N PRO A 133 10.64 -13.17 -23.93
CA PRO A 133 12.09 -13.34 -24.03
C PRO A 133 12.86 -12.84 -22.80
N ALA A 134 12.41 -11.73 -22.18
CA ALA A 134 12.99 -11.25 -20.92
C ALA A 134 12.68 -12.19 -19.75
N GLY A 135 11.43 -12.66 -19.65
CA GLY A 135 11.04 -13.67 -18.67
C GLY A 135 11.81 -14.98 -18.81
N GLN A 136 12.14 -15.39 -20.03
CA GLN A 136 12.94 -16.58 -20.28
C GLN A 136 14.35 -16.45 -19.69
N ARG A 137 15.00 -15.28 -19.79
CA ARG A 137 16.32 -15.06 -19.19
C ARG A 137 16.28 -15.10 -17.66
N VAL A 138 15.26 -14.48 -17.07
CA VAL A 138 15.00 -14.58 -15.62
C VAL A 138 14.78 -16.05 -15.21
N ALA A 139 14.01 -16.80 -16.00
CA ALA A 139 13.78 -18.23 -15.78
C ALA A 139 15.07 -19.06 -15.87
N GLU A 140 15.93 -18.80 -16.86
CA GLU A 140 17.25 -19.42 -17.04
C GLU A 140 18.15 -19.18 -15.83
N ALA A 141 18.18 -17.95 -15.33
CA ALA A 141 19.01 -17.55 -14.20
C ALA A 141 18.55 -18.17 -12.88
N PHE A 142 17.25 -18.37 -12.70
CA PHE A 142 16.74 -19.14 -11.55
C PHE A 142 17.02 -20.63 -11.71
N ARG A 143 16.83 -21.17 -12.93
CA ARG A 143 17.14 -22.56 -13.26
C ARG A 143 18.57 -22.91 -12.90
N SER A 144 19.54 -22.05 -13.21
CA SER A 144 20.94 -22.29 -12.86
C SER A 144 21.19 -22.34 -11.35
N VAL A 145 20.45 -21.58 -10.54
CA VAL A 145 20.55 -21.67 -9.07
C VAL A 145 20.10 -23.04 -8.57
N VAL A 146 19.03 -23.57 -9.14
CA VAL A 146 18.40 -24.81 -8.63
C VAL A 146 18.83 -26.07 -9.39
N ALA A 147 19.61 -25.93 -10.46
CA ALA A 147 19.98 -27.01 -11.38
C ALA A 147 20.65 -28.21 -10.69
N ASP A 148 21.40 -27.93 -9.62
CA ASP A 148 22.16 -28.94 -8.90
C ASP A 148 21.42 -29.55 -7.70
N THR A 149 20.21 -29.06 -7.42
CA THR A 149 19.39 -29.59 -6.32
C THR A 149 18.84 -30.97 -6.63
N GLU A 150 18.70 -31.80 -5.61
CA GLU A 150 18.07 -33.11 -5.71
C GLU A 150 16.63 -32.96 -6.22
N TYR A 151 15.94 -31.92 -5.77
CA TYR A 151 14.58 -31.61 -6.18
C TYR A 151 14.46 -31.39 -7.70
N TYR A 152 15.31 -30.51 -8.28
CA TYR A 152 15.25 -30.23 -9.71
C TYR A 152 15.65 -31.45 -10.55
N ARG A 153 16.68 -32.19 -10.15
CA ARG A 153 17.21 -33.32 -10.93
C ARG A 153 16.29 -34.54 -10.94
N HIS A 154 15.57 -34.79 -9.84
CA HIS A 154 14.90 -36.08 -9.64
C HIS A 154 13.42 -35.97 -9.27
N TRP A 155 12.91 -34.79 -8.91
CA TRP A 155 11.54 -34.63 -8.39
C TRP A 155 10.66 -33.67 -9.19
N ILE A 156 11.21 -32.72 -9.94
CA ILE A 156 10.39 -31.75 -10.68
C ILE A 156 9.46 -32.41 -11.72
N ASP A 157 9.91 -33.48 -12.39
CA ASP A 157 9.07 -34.20 -13.36
C ASP A 157 8.04 -35.10 -12.65
N ARG A 158 8.29 -35.45 -11.39
CA ARG A 158 7.42 -36.21 -10.48
C ARG A 158 6.66 -35.28 -9.52
N HIS A 159 6.29 -34.10 -10.02
CA HIS A 159 5.67 -33.01 -9.26
C HIS A 159 4.35 -33.37 -8.55
N ASP A 160 3.73 -34.52 -8.85
CA ASP A 160 2.52 -35.02 -8.20
C ASP A 160 2.77 -36.09 -7.12
N GLU A 161 4.03 -36.44 -6.88
CA GLU A 161 4.47 -37.41 -5.87
C GLU A 161 4.98 -36.74 -4.58
N PRO A 162 4.80 -37.36 -3.39
CA PRO A 162 5.34 -36.84 -2.14
C PRO A 162 6.86 -36.71 -2.17
N VAL A 163 7.37 -35.54 -1.75
CA VAL A 163 8.80 -35.21 -1.78
C VAL A 163 9.41 -35.38 -0.38
N PRO A 164 10.52 -36.12 -0.18
CA PRO A 164 11.13 -36.32 1.12
C PRO A 164 11.58 -35.00 1.76
N TYR A 165 11.50 -34.92 3.09
CA TYR A 165 11.87 -33.73 3.85
C TYR A 165 13.26 -33.19 3.47
N ALA A 166 14.26 -34.08 3.43
CA ALA A 166 15.65 -33.70 3.16
C ALA A 166 15.84 -33.04 1.79
N VAL A 167 15.05 -33.47 0.80
CA VAL A 167 15.06 -32.91 -0.57
C VAL A 167 14.45 -31.52 -0.58
N VAL A 168 13.32 -31.31 0.09
CA VAL A 168 12.67 -29.99 0.16
C VAL A 168 13.52 -28.99 0.94
N ALA A 169 14.13 -29.43 2.05
CA ALA A 169 15.05 -28.60 2.84
C ALA A 169 16.32 -28.24 2.07
N GLU A 170 16.87 -29.17 1.28
CA GLU A 170 18.02 -28.92 0.39
C GLU A 170 17.69 -27.90 -0.70
N TYR A 171 16.55 -28.08 -1.37
CA TYR A 171 16.04 -27.12 -2.32
C TYR A 171 15.86 -25.73 -1.69
N GLY A 172 15.29 -25.65 -0.48
CA GLY A 172 15.09 -24.39 0.25
C GLY A 172 16.38 -23.63 0.55
N ARG A 173 17.49 -24.33 0.82
CA ARG A 173 18.80 -23.68 1.05
C ARG A 173 19.33 -22.92 -0.17
N GLN A 174 18.91 -23.30 -1.38
CA GLN A 174 19.31 -22.64 -2.63
C GLN A 174 18.23 -21.69 -3.15
N ALA A 175 16.98 -22.14 -3.16
CA ALA A 175 15.89 -21.50 -3.86
C ALA A 175 15.15 -20.43 -3.04
N CYS A 176 15.24 -20.46 -1.70
CA CYS A 176 14.47 -19.54 -0.85
C CYS A 176 14.70 -18.08 -1.23
N TYR A 177 13.66 -17.26 -1.14
CA TYR A 177 13.72 -15.83 -1.49
C TYR A 177 14.79 -15.06 -0.71
N CYS A 178 15.05 -15.42 0.55
CA CYS A 178 16.06 -14.74 1.36
C CYS A 178 17.50 -14.95 0.87
N ARG A 179 17.73 -15.96 0.01
CA ARG A 179 19.04 -16.23 -0.60
C ARG A 179 19.33 -15.31 -1.79
N LEU A 180 18.38 -14.49 -2.23
CA LEU A 180 18.54 -13.64 -3.41
C LEU A 180 19.73 -12.68 -3.32
N ARG A 181 20.06 -12.21 -2.11
CA ARG A 181 21.18 -11.29 -1.89
C ARG A 181 22.55 -11.97 -1.95
N GLU A 182 22.60 -13.29 -1.80
CA GLU A 182 23.85 -14.03 -1.75
C GLU A 182 24.59 -13.98 -3.09
N PRO A 183 25.94 -13.96 -3.11
CA PRO A 183 26.71 -13.93 -4.35
C PRO A 183 26.43 -15.08 -5.33
N GLY A 184 25.90 -16.21 -4.84
CA GLY A 184 25.54 -17.37 -5.66
C GLY A 184 24.18 -17.25 -6.38
N ALA A 185 23.36 -16.24 -6.08
CA ALA A 185 22.05 -16.06 -6.70
C ALA A 185 22.19 -15.39 -8.07
N SER A 186 22.42 -16.19 -9.11
CA SER A 186 22.56 -15.71 -10.49
C SER A 186 21.33 -14.98 -11.03
N ASP A 187 20.17 -15.15 -10.41
CA ASP A 187 18.93 -14.47 -10.78
C ASP A 187 18.82 -13.03 -10.25
N ARG A 188 19.63 -12.63 -9.25
CA ARG A 188 19.58 -11.27 -8.69
C ARG A 188 19.92 -10.18 -9.72
N PRO A 189 21.06 -10.21 -10.44
CA PRO A 189 21.42 -9.12 -11.35
C PRO A 189 20.36 -8.90 -12.44
N ILE A 190 19.78 -9.99 -12.95
CA ILE A 190 18.73 -9.93 -13.99
C ILE A 190 17.41 -9.40 -13.41
N LEU A 191 17.07 -9.73 -12.16
CA LEU A 191 15.92 -9.12 -11.47
C LEU A 191 16.13 -7.62 -11.22
N VAL A 192 17.34 -7.19 -10.85
CA VAL A 192 17.69 -5.78 -10.71
C VAL A 192 17.41 -5.04 -12.03
N ASP A 193 17.91 -5.54 -13.15
CA ASP A 193 17.63 -4.98 -14.48
C ASP A 193 16.12 -4.99 -14.80
N ALA A 194 15.41 -6.06 -14.45
CA ALA A 194 13.97 -6.15 -14.70
C ALA A 194 13.19 -5.05 -13.96
N PHE A 195 13.53 -4.81 -12.70
CA PHE A 195 12.90 -3.75 -11.92
C PHE A 195 13.41 -2.36 -12.33
N LEU A 196 14.67 -2.16 -12.65
CA LEU A 196 15.12 -0.81 -13.02
C LEU A 196 14.67 -0.41 -14.43
N HIS A 197 14.57 -1.34 -15.38
CA HIS A 197 14.50 -0.96 -16.79
C HIS A 197 13.30 -1.51 -17.56
N LEU A 198 12.72 -2.66 -17.19
CA LEU A 198 11.62 -3.26 -17.96
C LEU A 198 10.24 -2.66 -17.66
N GLY A 199 9.30 -2.88 -18.59
CA GLY A 199 7.96 -2.31 -18.58
C GLY A 199 7.86 -1.05 -19.45
N ASN A 200 6.72 -0.36 -19.39
CA ASN A 200 6.55 0.92 -20.09
C ASN A 200 7.55 1.97 -19.54
N PRO A 201 8.21 2.79 -20.38
CA PRO A 201 9.20 3.78 -19.92
C PRO A 201 8.74 4.69 -18.76
N GLY A 202 7.47 5.11 -18.78
CA GLY A 202 6.92 5.92 -17.68
C GLY A 202 6.80 5.14 -16.37
N GLU A 203 6.48 3.85 -16.43
CA GLU A 203 6.37 2.98 -15.26
C GLU A 203 7.73 2.60 -14.69
N SER A 204 8.71 2.27 -15.55
CA SER A 204 10.08 1.99 -15.09
C SER A 204 10.74 3.24 -14.48
N ALA A 205 10.56 4.42 -15.09
CA ALA A 205 11.03 5.68 -14.51
C ALA A 205 10.39 5.98 -13.15
N ALA A 206 9.08 5.80 -12.99
CA ALA A 206 8.39 5.98 -11.71
C ALA A 206 8.87 4.98 -10.65
N ARG A 207 9.07 3.71 -11.03
CA ARG A 207 9.61 2.69 -10.13
C ARG A 207 11.04 3.02 -9.69
N ARG A 208 11.94 3.39 -10.62
CA ARG A 208 13.30 3.86 -10.29
C ARG A 208 13.28 5.07 -9.35
N GLY A 209 12.40 6.03 -9.63
CA GLY A 209 12.21 7.20 -8.77
C GLY A 209 11.84 6.82 -7.33
N THR A 210 10.90 5.90 -7.14
CA THR A 210 10.51 5.40 -5.81
C THR A 210 11.61 4.58 -5.14
N LEU A 211 12.30 3.69 -5.86
CA LEU A 211 13.39 2.89 -5.28
C LEU A 211 14.56 3.79 -4.84
N ARG A 212 14.92 4.78 -5.65
CA ARG A 212 15.88 5.83 -5.29
C ARG A 212 15.46 6.60 -4.04
N PHE A 213 14.20 7.01 -3.97
CA PHE A 213 13.63 7.69 -2.82
C PHE A 213 13.73 6.83 -1.55
N MET A 214 13.44 5.53 -1.64
CA MET A 214 13.57 4.60 -0.51
C MET A 214 15.04 4.42 -0.07
N CYS A 215 15.99 4.38 -1.01
CA CYS A 215 17.42 4.35 -0.67
C CYS A 215 17.87 5.63 0.04
N GLU A 216 17.40 6.81 -0.39
CA GLU A 216 17.67 8.06 0.33
C GLU A 216 17.09 8.04 1.75
N LEU A 217 15.85 7.56 1.91
CA LEU A 217 15.23 7.41 3.21
C LEU A 217 16.07 6.51 4.12
N SER A 218 16.44 5.32 3.64
CA SER A 218 17.31 4.36 4.36
C SER A 218 18.65 4.97 4.75
N ALA A 219 19.28 5.77 3.89
CA ALA A 219 20.54 6.44 4.22
C ALA A 219 20.38 7.47 5.35
N GLN A 220 19.26 8.21 5.37
CA GLN A 220 19.00 9.24 6.38
C GLN A 220 18.45 8.66 7.70
N SER A 221 17.85 7.47 7.67
CA SER A 221 17.29 6.78 8.84
C SER A 221 18.14 5.62 9.36
N ALA A 222 19.35 5.38 8.83
CA ALA A 222 20.11 4.15 9.06
C ALA A 222 20.25 3.74 10.54
N ALA A 223 20.31 4.71 11.47
CA ALA A 223 20.50 4.46 12.89
C ALA A 223 19.21 4.10 13.65
N THR A 224 18.02 4.14 13.03
CA THR A 224 16.74 3.95 13.73
C THR A 224 15.80 3.10 12.89
N PRO A 225 15.12 2.08 13.44
CA PRO A 225 14.16 1.30 12.68
C PRO A 225 13.07 2.18 12.08
N VAL A 226 12.62 1.81 10.89
CA VAL A 226 11.50 2.44 10.19
C VAL A 226 10.45 1.37 9.94
N ASP A 227 9.30 1.52 10.59
CA ASP A 227 8.10 0.77 10.25
C ASP A 227 7.17 1.59 9.33
N GLU A 228 5.97 1.07 9.05
CA GLU A 228 5.02 1.78 8.19
C GLU A 228 4.52 3.10 8.81
N SER A 229 4.39 3.19 10.14
CA SER A 229 3.98 4.42 10.82
C SER A 229 5.09 5.47 10.75
N SER A 230 6.33 5.07 11.04
CA SER A 230 7.53 5.88 10.86
C SER A 230 7.64 6.39 9.42
N PHE A 231 7.45 5.49 8.43
CA PHE A 231 7.47 5.86 7.02
C PHE A 231 6.44 6.95 6.70
N ARG A 232 5.18 6.79 7.14
CA ARG A 232 4.12 7.78 6.93
C ARG A 232 4.47 9.15 7.52
N ARG A 233 5.05 9.17 8.72
CA ARG A 233 5.50 10.41 9.36
C ARG A 233 6.66 11.05 8.61
N LEU A 234 7.67 10.26 8.21
CA LEU A 234 8.81 10.74 7.44
C LEU A 234 8.40 11.32 6.09
N ILE A 235 7.52 10.66 5.32
CA ILE A 235 7.11 11.16 4.00
C ILE A 235 6.20 12.39 4.09
N TYR A 236 5.42 12.52 5.17
CA TYR A 236 4.47 13.63 5.32
C TYR A 236 5.09 14.81 6.05
N PHE A 237 5.64 14.60 7.24
CA PHE A 237 6.19 15.66 8.08
C PHE A 237 7.68 15.92 7.81
N GLY A 238 8.41 14.98 7.22
CA GLY A 238 9.88 15.05 7.12
C GLY A 238 10.59 14.68 8.43
N ALA A 239 9.86 14.07 9.38
CA ALA A 239 10.39 13.62 10.66
C ALA A 239 9.54 12.52 11.28
N ASP A 240 10.16 11.74 12.14
CA ASP A 240 9.51 10.76 13.02
C ASP A 240 9.66 11.17 14.49
N ARG A 241 8.91 10.51 15.37
CA ARG A 241 9.01 10.66 16.82
C ARG A 241 10.32 10.06 17.31
N GLY A 242 10.96 10.75 18.24
CA GLY A 242 12.01 10.15 19.06
C GLY A 242 11.41 9.27 20.15
N ASP A 243 12.26 8.47 20.78
CA ASP A 243 11.95 7.85 22.07
C ASP A 243 12.56 8.69 23.21
N GLU A 244 12.52 8.17 24.44
CA GLU A 244 13.11 8.85 25.60
C GLU A 244 14.64 9.06 25.48
N HIS A 245 15.32 8.33 24.59
CA HIS A 245 16.78 8.23 24.52
C HIS A 245 17.38 8.76 23.21
N SER A 246 16.57 8.99 22.18
CA SER A 246 17.01 9.35 20.83
C SER A 246 16.04 10.33 20.16
N LYS A 247 16.57 11.22 19.33
CA LYS A 247 15.74 12.03 18.44
C LYS A 247 15.29 11.15 17.28
N GLY A 248 14.02 11.25 16.92
CA GLY A 248 13.47 10.53 15.77
C GLY A 248 14.19 10.90 14.48
N SER A 249 14.17 9.97 13.52
CA SER A 249 14.76 10.18 12.20
C SER A 249 14.15 11.40 11.50
N THR A 250 14.95 12.08 10.70
CA THR A 250 14.49 13.17 9.82
C THR A 250 14.71 12.79 8.39
N PHE A 251 13.80 13.24 7.52
CA PHE A 251 13.91 13.02 6.09
C PHE A 251 13.84 14.35 5.34
N VAL A 252 14.92 14.69 4.64
CA VAL A 252 15.04 15.88 3.80
C VAL A 252 15.36 15.42 2.38
N PRO A 253 14.39 15.44 1.45
CA PRO A 253 14.62 14.97 0.10
C PRO A 253 15.64 15.84 -0.64
N SER A 254 16.61 15.20 -1.30
CA SER A 254 17.54 15.87 -2.20
C SER A 254 16.86 16.31 -3.50
N GLU A 255 17.42 17.31 -4.19
CA GLU A 255 16.86 17.87 -5.44
C GLU A 255 16.40 16.79 -6.43
N PRO A 256 17.19 15.74 -6.72
CA PRO A 256 16.83 14.76 -7.74
C PRO A 256 15.62 13.89 -7.38
N ILE A 257 15.22 13.84 -6.10
CA ILE A 257 14.09 13.04 -5.63
C ILE A 257 12.91 13.89 -5.15
N LEU A 258 13.02 15.23 -5.19
CA LEU A 258 11.96 16.12 -4.70
C LEU A 258 10.60 15.80 -5.32
N SER A 259 10.55 15.60 -6.63
CA SER A 259 9.30 15.24 -7.32
C SER A 259 8.69 13.93 -6.82
N THR A 260 9.51 12.89 -6.62
CA THR A 260 9.04 11.62 -6.05
C THR A 260 8.56 11.80 -4.60
N ALA A 261 9.32 12.53 -3.78
CA ALA A 261 8.98 12.80 -2.39
C ALA A 261 7.65 13.57 -2.26
N ARG A 262 7.44 14.61 -3.09
CA ARG A 262 6.16 15.34 -3.17
C ARG A 262 4.98 14.43 -3.48
N ARG A 263 5.14 13.50 -4.44
CA ARG A 263 4.07 12.56 -4.81
C ARG A 263 3.71 11.62 -3.65
N TRP A 264 4.70 11.13 -2.90
CA TRP A 264 4.49 10.32 -1.69
C TRP A 264 3.85 11.14 -0.55
N ARG A 265 4.29 12.38 -0.34
CA ARG A 265 3.68 13.32 0.62
C ARG A 265 2.21 13.59 0.29
N LEU A 266 1.88 13.86 -0.96
CA LEU A 266 0.50 14.08 -1.42
C LEU A 266 -0.35 12.80 -1.36
N TYR A 267 0.25 11.62 -1.54
CA TYR A 267 -0.42 10.36 -1.24
C TYR A 267 -0.78 10.25 0.24
N GLN A 268 0.13 10.56 1.15
CA GLN A 268 -0.17 10.51 2.59
C GLN A 268 -1.19 11.59 3.01
N ALA A 269 -1.16 12.78 2.40
CA ALA A 269 -2.22 13.79 2.57
C ALA A 269 -3.60 13.23 2.22
N ARG A 270 -3.68 12.48 1.12
CA ARG A 270 -4.90 11.81 0.68
C ARG A 270 -5.33 10.72 1.66
N GLU A 271 -4.41 10.04 2.32
CA GLU A 271 -4.75 9.04 3.35
C GLU A 271 -5.34 9.69 4.60
N TYR A 272 -4.80 10.81 5.08
CA TYR A 272 -5.43 11.58 6.16
C TYR A 272 -6.81 12.14 5.75
N PHE A 273 -6.96 12.61 4.51
CA PHE A 273 -8.25 13.01 3.97
C PHE A 273 -9.25 11.83 3.95
N ASN A 274 -8.84 10.67 3.45
CA ASN A 274 -9.70 9.48 3.46
C ASN A 274 -10.05 9.04 4.87
N ALA A 275 -9.10 9.12 5.81
CA ALA A 275 -9.30 8.76 7.20
C ALA A 275 -10.38 9.63 7.85
N SER A 276 -10.34 10.94 7.64
CA SER A 276 -11.38 11.85 8.16
C SER A 276 -12.79 11.50 7.66
N VAL A 277 -12.97 11.23 6.37
CA VAL A 277 -14.28 10.89 5.79
C VAL A 277 -14.75 9.51 6.25
N ASN A 278 -13.83 8.53 6.31
CA ASN A 278 -14.13 7.20 6.83
C ASN A 278 -14.50 7.23 8.32
N GLU A 279 -13.90 8.13 9.09
CA GLU A 279 -14.24 8.34 10.49
C GLU A 279 -15.65 8.91 10.64
N MET A 280 -16.01 9.93 9.86
CA MET A 280 -17.38 10.45 9.83
C MET A 280 -18.40 9.36 9.45
N TRP A 281 -18.03 8.47 8.51
CA TRP A 281 -18.84 7.30 8.14
C TRP A 281 -18.95 6.27 9.26
N ARG A 282 -17.85 5.99 9.97
CA ARG A 282 -17.81 5.07 11.11
C ARG A 282 -18.69 5.58 12.23
N ARG A 283 -18.48 6.82 12.64
CA ARG A 283 -19.29 7.53 13.64
C ARG A 283 -20.77 7.50 13.29
N LEU A 284 -21.15 7.87 12.06
CA LEU A 284 -22.56 7.87 11.65
C LEU A 284 -23.18 6.47 11.74
N THR A 285 -22.44 5.44 11.32
CA THR A 285 -22.90 4.04 11.37
C THR A 285 -23.18 3.61 12.81
N TYR A 286 -22.24 3.80 13.73
CA TYR A 286 -22.42 3.41 15.12
C TYR A 286 -23.46 4.28 15.85
N TRP A 287 -23.48 5.59 15.59
CA TRP A 287 -24.48 6.52 16.11
C TRP A 287 -25.92 6.09 15.77
N GLY A 288 -26.13 5.61 14.53
CA GLY A 288 -27.44 5.13 14.09
C GLY A 288 -27.82 3.78 14.68
N LEU A 289 -26.85 2.86 14.82
CA LEU A 289 -27.09 1.56 15.46
C LEU A 289 -27.41 1.70 16.96
N GLN A 290 -26.78 2.63 17.67
CA GLN A 290 -27.09 2.96 19.07
C GLN A 290 -28.53 3.49 19.26
N ARG A 291 -29.19 3.90 18.18
CA ARG A 291 -30.58 4.39 18.15
C ARG A 291 -31.57 3.36 17.60
N GLU A 292 -31.16 2.09 17.54
CA GLU A 292 -31.96 1.02 16.93
C GLU A 292 -32.32 1.33 15.46
N GLY A 293 -31.45 2.04 14.75
CA GLY A 293 -31.63 2.42 13.33
C GLY A 293 -31.71 1.23 12.38
N ASP A 294 -31.28 0.06 12.83
CA ASP A 294 -31.43 -1.25 12.19
C ASP A 294 -32.80 -1.89 12.45
N ARG A 295 -33.64 -1.32 13.30
CA ARG A 295 -35.04 -1.74 13.51
C ARG A 295 -35.99 -0.71 12.96
N VAL A 296 -35.76 0.56 13.25
CA VAL A 296 -36.58 1.70 12.81
C VAL A 296 -35.70 2.71 12.08
N PRO A 297 -35.94 2.99 10.78
CA PRO A 297 -35.16 4.00 10.06
C PRO A 297 -35.21 5.38 10.74
N VAL A 298 -34.05 5.97 10.96
CA VAL A 298 -33.86 7.24 11.68
C VAL A 298 -34.21 8.42 10.77
N PRO A 299 -35.08 9.36 11.16
CA PRO A 299 -35.35 10.57 10.39
C PRO A 299 -34.09 11.36 10.03
N MET A 300 -34.02 11.89 8.80
CA MET A 300 -32.90 12.75 8.40
C MET A 300 -32.80 14.03 9.25
N THR A 301 -33.90 14.47 9.88
CA THR A 301 -33.89 15.58 10.84
C THR A 301 -33.09 15.25 12.10
N GLU A 302 -33.15 14.00 12.58
CA GLU A 302 -32.33 13.55 13.71
C GLU A 302 -30.86 13.40 13.33
N VAL A 303 -30.58 12.98 12.09
CA VAL A 303 -29.21 12.97 11.56
C VAL A 303 -28.63 14.38 11.59
N ARG A 304 -29.39 15.39 11.12
CA ARG A 304 -28.97 16.81 11.17
C ARG A 304 -28.76 17.29 12.61
N ALA A 305 -29.70 17.04 13.50
CA ALA A 305 -29.57 17.40 14.91
C ALA A 305 -28.33 16.76 15.57
N SER A 306 -27.91 15.58 15.11
CA SER A 306 -26.67 14.95 15.60
C SER A 306 -25.38 15.68 15.19
N LEU A 307 -25.44 16.50 14.13
CA LEU A 307 -24.33 17.33 13.67
C LEU A 307 -24.26 18.64 14.43
N GLU A 308 -25.37 19.10 15.01
CA GLU A 308 -25.40 20.29 15.88
C GLU A 308 -24.68 20.06 17.22
N GLN A 309 -24.44 18.79 17.56
CA GLN A 309 -23.85 18.36 18.83
C GLN A 309 -22.33 18.27 18.80
N ILE A 310 -21.63 18.71 17.74
CA ILE A 310 -20.15 18.63 17.64
C ILE A 310 -19.48 19.21 18.90
N ASP A 311 -18.56 18.45 19.49
CA ASP A 311 -17.94 18.77 20.77
C ASP A 311 -16.42 18.96 20.63
N PHE A 312 -16.02 20.17 20.24
CA PHE A 312 -14.61 20.55 20.18
C PHE A 312 -13.98 20.67 21.57
N THR A 313 -14.77 20.93 22.62
CA THR A 313 -14.25 21.10 23.98
C THR A 313 -13.76 19.77 24.53
N SER A 314 -14.57 18.72 24.44
CA SER A 314 -14.16 17.37 24.85
C SER A 314 -12.98 16.87 24.03
N PHE A 315 -13.03 17.05 22.70
CA PHE A 315 -11.90 16.66 21.84
C PHE A 315 -10.61 17.40 22.22
N ALA A 316 -10.63 18.74 22.26
CA ALA A 316 -9.45 19.55 22.56
C ALA A 316 -8.89 19.27 23.97
N SER A 317 -9.77 19.10 24.97
CA SER A 317 -9.36 18.67 26.31
C SER A 317 -8.69 17.30 26.32
N SER A 318 -9.15 16.35 25.50
CA SER A 318 -8.60 14.99 25.47
C SER A 318 -7.24 14.90 24.77
N VAL A 319 -6.91 15.86 23.91
CA VAL A 319 -5.61 15.99 23.25
C VAL A 319 -4.74 17.10 23.85
N GLU A 320 -5.18 17.69 24.97
CA GLU A 320 -4.49 18.73 25.74
C GLU A 320 -4.13 19.99 24.92
N VAL A 321 -5.08 20.48 24.13
CA VAL A 321 -4.91 21.69 23.30
C VAL A 321 -5.96 22.73 23.65
N ASP A 322 -5.54 23.99 23.72
CA ASP A 322 -6.45 25.10 23.97
C ASP A 322 -7.28 25.44 22.73
N LEU A 323 -8.58 25.69 22.96
CA LEU A 323 -9.46 26.29 21.97
C LEU A 323 -9.25 27.80 21.90
N PRO A 324 -9.69 28.47 20.82
CA PRO A 324 -9.77 29.93 20.79
C PRO A 324 -10.61 30.47 21.96
N ASP A 325 -10.35 31.70 22.43
CA ASP A 325 -11.06 32.28 23.59
C ASP A 325 -12.60 32.25 23.46
N ALA A 326 -13.12 32.41 22.24
CA ALA A 326 -14.56 32.35 21.94
C ALA A 326 -15.13 30.92 21.88
N GLY A 327 -14.28 29.90 22.03
CA GLY A 327 -14.57 28.50 21.78
C GLY A 327 -14.71 28.16 20.29
N LEU A 328 -15.00 26.89 20.00
CA LEU A 328 -15.42 26.40 18.69
C LEU A 328 -16.75 25.67 18.83
N SER A 329 -17.68 25.98 17.94
CA SER A 329 -19.02 25.38 17.89
C SER A 329 -19.52 25.32 16.46
N THR A 330 -20.67 24.69 16.26
CA THR A 330 -21.32 24.60 14.94
C THR A 330 -21.65 25.96 14.34
N GLY A 331 -21.91 26.99 15.16
CA GLY A 331 -22.16 28.36 14.71
C GLY A 331 -20.90 29.18 14.44
N SER A 332 -19.71 28.66 14.73
CA SER A 332 -18.45 29.35 14.44
C SER A 332 -18.21 29.40 12.94
N SER A 333 -17.66 30.49 12.42
CA SER A 333 -17.19 30.55 11.03
C SER A 333 -16.15 29.46 10.81
N TYR A 334 -16.21 28.77 9.67
CA TYR A 334 -15.22 27.74 9.34
C TYR A 334 -13.80 28.33 9.19
N GLN A 335 -13.69 29.62 8.88
CA GLN A 335 -12.40 30.32 8.88
C GLN A 335 -11.74 30.29 10.28
N VAL A 336 -12.52 30.38 11.35
CA VAL A 336 -11.98 30.33 12.74
C VAL A 336 -11.42 28.93 13.04
N LEU A 337 -12.09 27.87 12.56
CA LEU A 337 -11.56 26.50 12.68
C LEU A 337 -10.28 26.33 11.87
N LEU A 338 -10.21 26.88 10.65
CA LEU A 338 -9.02 26.85 9.80
C LEU A 338 -7.85 27.58 10.47
N ASP A 339 -8.07 28.79 10.98
CA ASP A 339 -7.06 29.59 11.67
C ASP A 339 -6.56 28.90 12.95
N TRP A 340 -7.46 28.29 13.72
CA TRP A 340 -7.11 27.51 14.91
C TRP A 340 -6.21 26.33 14.54
N VAL A 341 -6.59 25.53 13.54
CA VAL A 341 -5.79 24.39 13.04
C VAL A 341 -4.41 24.84 12.56
N MET A 342 -4.35 25.94 11.81
CA MET A 342 -3.07 26.49 11.35
C MET A 342 -2.17 26.91 12.52
N SER A 343 -2.75 27.49 13.57
CA SER A 343 -2.04 27.90 14.79
C SER A 343 -1.53 26.69 15.59
N VAL A 344 -2.42 25.80 16.03
CA VAL A 344 -2.06 24.66 16.90
C VAL A 344 -1.17 23.63 16.19
N GLY A 345 -1.28 23.56 14.86
CA GLY A 345 -0.46 22.73 14.00
C GLY A 345 0.85 23.35 13.53
N ALA A 346 1.10 24.62 13.89
CA ALA A 346 2.17 25.42 13.32
C ALA A 346 2.27 25.28 11.78
N VAL A 347 1.11 25.23 11.11
CA VAL A 347 1.01 24.99 9.67
C VAL A 347 1.58 26.20 8.95
N SER A 348 2.81 26.03 8.48
CA SER A 348 3.62 27.03 7.83
C SER A 348 4.44 26.38 6.72
N GLY A 349 5.02 27.20 5.85
CA GLY A 349 5.80 26.73 4.71
C GLY A 349 4.97 26.32 3.50
N GLU A 350 5.67 25.81 2.49
CA GLU A 350 5.17 25.25 1.25
C GLU A 350 5.19 23.71 1.29
N LEU A 351 4.84 23.07 0.17
CA LEU A 351 4.76 21.61 0.06
C LEU A 351 6.08 20.89 0.31
N ASP A 352 7.23 21.55 0.15
CA ASP A 352 8.56 20.95 0.31
C ASP A 352 9.16 21.18 1.69
N ASP A 353 8.60 22.10 2.46
CA ASP A 353 9.09 22.39 3.78
C ASP A 353 8.84 21.22 4.72
N ARG A 354 9.64 21.16 5.79
CA ARG A 354 9.37 20.25 6.90
C ARG A 354 8.16 20.77 7.66
N TRP A 355 7.21 19.88 7.93
CA TRP A 355 6.04 20.20 8.75
C TRP A 355 6.27 19.75 10.19
N ASN A 356 5.80 20.55 11.14
CA ASN A 356 6.07 20.30 12.54
C ASN A 356 5.20 19.15 13.10
N LEU A 357 5.77 17.96 13.21
CA LEU A 357 5.13 16.79 13.84
C LEU A 357 4.86 17.03 15.34
N ASP A 358 5.75 17.77 16.01
CA ASP A 358 5.73 18.04 17.44
C ASP A 358 4.87 19.26 17.81
N ALA A 359 4.13 19.83 16.84
CA ALA A 359 3.16 20.87 17.12
C ALA A 359 2.12 20.40 18.17
N ALA A 360 1.41 21.35 18.79
CA ALA A 360 0.44 21.03 19.84
C ALA A 360 -0.56 19.96 19.37
N LEU A 361 -1.03 20.09 18.12
CA LEU A 361 -1.83 19.09 17.42
C LEU A 361 -1.27 18.80 16.03
N SER A 362 -1.35 17.55 15.57
CA SER A 362 -0.98 17.15 14.21
C SER A 362 -1.92 16.06 13.71
N GLU A 363 -1.96 15.84 12.39
CA GLU A 363 -2.77 14.78 11.80
C GLU A 363 -2.43 13.40 12.36
N ASP A 364 -1.16 13.16 12.67
CA ASP A 364 -0.66 11.93 13.29
C ASP A 364 -1.24 11.71 14.69
N LYS A 365 -1.22 12.74 15.54
CA LYS A 365 -1.83 12.70 16.89
C LYS A 365 -3.34 12.43 16.82
N ILE A 366 -4.04 13.01 15.83
CA ILE A 366 -5.48 12.78 15.68
C ILE A 366 -5.76 11.34 15.25
N ILE A 367 -4.96 10.77 14.35
CA ILE A 367 -5.11 9.36 13.91
C ILE A 367 -4.89 8.40 15.07
N GLU A 368 -3.87 8.64 15.90
CA GLU A 368 -3.63 7.85 17.10
C GLU A 368 -4.79 7.98 18.11
N TRP A 369 -5.25 9.20 18.36
CA TRP A 369 -6.38 9.45 19.26
C TRP A 369 -7.67 8.76 18.80
N LEU A 370 -7.93 8.75 17.49
CA LEU A 370 -9.11 8.09 16.91
C LEU A 370 -9.08 6.57 17.02
N ASP A 371 -7.96 5.96 17.43
CA ASP A 371 -7.72 4.52 17.32
C ASP A 371 -8.11 4.02 15.91
N TYR A 372 -7.70 4.75 14.88
CA TYR A 372 -8.27 4.62 13.54
C TYR A 372 -8.00 3.25 12.89
N GLU A 373 -7.00 2.51 13.36
CA GLU A 373 -6.71 1.13 12.94
C GLU A 373 -7.25 0.07 13.90
N GLY A 374 -7.78 0.49 15.05
CA GLY A 374 -8.28 -0.39 16.08
C GLY A 374 -9.74 -0.78 15.90
N SER A 375 -10.35 -1.17 17.03
CA SER A 375 -11.70 -1.75 17.06
C SER A 375 -12.74 -0.82 17.69
N SER A 376 -12.37 0.46 17.89
CA SER A 376 -13.24 1.46 18.48
C SER A 376 -14.63 1.47 17.84
N THR A 377 -15.65 1.43 18.70
CA THR A 377 -17.07 1.59 18.34
C THR A 377 -17.61 2.94 18.79
N GLU A 378 -16.71 3.85 19.16
CA GLU A 378 -17.08 5.17 19.63
C GLU A 378 -17.73 5.99 18.51
N ALA A 379 -18.76 6.75 18.90
CA ALA A 379 -19.61 7.49 17.97
C ALA A 379 -19.94 8.88 18.52
N GLY A 380 -19.08 9.36 19.42
CA GLY A 380 -19.26 10.60 20.17
C GLY A 380 -19.30 11.83 19.28
N ALA A 381 -19.66 12.95 19.89
CA ALA A 381 -19.61 14.26 19.26
C ALA A 381 -18.17 14.78 19.07
N ASP A 382 -17.28 14.40 19.98
CA ASP A 382 -15.84 14.63 19.94
C ASP A 382 -15.16 13.95 18.74
N HIS A 383 -15.61 12.74 18.35
CA HIS A 383 -15.13 12.03 17.17
C HIS A 383 -15.45 12.79 15.87
N LEU A 384 -16.61 13.42 15.79
CA LEU A 384 -16.95 14.27 14.66
C LEU A 384 -16.07 15.54 14.65
N ALA A 385 -15.81 16.15 15.82
CA ALA A 385 -14.86 17.24 15.95
C ALA A 385 -13.44 16.84 15.52
N ALA A 386 -12.95 15.66 15.93
CA ALA A 386 -11.65 15.12 15.54
C ALA A 386 -11.57 14.89 14.02
N ALA A 387 -12.58 14.26 13.41
CA ALA A 387 -12.62 14.05 11.96
C ALA A 387 -12.66 15.38 11.18
N LEU A 388 -13.44 16.36 11.63
CA LEU A 388 -13.48 17.70 11.05
C LEU A 388 -12.15 18.44 11.23
N THR A 389 -11.48 18.27 12.36
CA THR A 389 -10.15 18.84 12.59
C THR A 389 -9.13 18.23 11.63
N LEU A 390 -9.14 16.90 11.47
CA LEU A 390 -8.23 16.18 10.58
C LEU A 390 -8.39 16.59 9.11
N ILE A 391 -9.63 16.69 8.60
CA ILE A 391 -9.84 17.14 7.21
C ILE A 391 -9.45 18.61 7.03
N THR A 392 -9.62 19.43 8.06
CA THR A 392 -9.21 20.84 8.06
C THR A 392 -7.69 20.98 8.03
N PHE A 393 -6.95 20.11 8.72
CA PHE A 393 -5.49 20.04 8.62
C PHE A 393 -5.02 19.80 7.19
N VAL A 394 -5.58 18.79 6.52
CA VAL A 394 -5.25 18.51 5.12
C VAL A 394 -5.59 19.72 4.22
N ALA A 395 -6.74 20.37 4.48
CA ALA A 395 -7.12 21.58 3.76
C ALA A 395 -6.15 22.73 4.00
N ALA A 396 -5.71 22.95 5.24
CA ALA A 396 -4.78 24.01 5.62
C ALA A 396 -3.42 23.85 4.90
N ARG A 397 -2.88 22.64 4.85
CA ARG A 397 -1.60 22.36 4.18
C ARG A 397 -1.66 22.55 2.66
N LEU A 398 -2.84 22.31 2.07
CA LEU A 398 -3.07 22.42 0.64
C LEU A 398 -3.92 23.65 0.28
N TRP A 399 -3.99 24.66 1.16
CA TRP A 399 -4.96 25.75 1.05
C TRP A 399 -4.68 26.68 -0.13
N LYS A 400 -3.41 26.97 -0.40
CA LYS A 400 -2.98 27.80 -1.53
C LYS A 400 -3.32 27.13 -2.86
N ALA A 401 -4.02 27.84 -3.74
CA ALA A 401 -4.42 27.31 -5.04
C ALA A 401 -3.22 27.15 -5.99
N GLU A 402 -2.18 27.95 -5.75
CA GLU A 402 -0.94 28.02 -6.51
C GLU A 402 -0.11 26.74 -6.36
N LEU A 403 -0.30 25.96 -5.28
CA LEU A 403 0.41 24.68 -5.08
C LEU A 403 0.18 23.69 -6.22
N ALA A 404 -1.01 23.71 -6.83
CA ALA A 404 -1.31 22.88 -7.99
C ALA A 404 -0.57 23.32 -9.26
N LEU A 405 -0.02 24.55 -9.28
CA LEU A 405 0.72 25.14 -10.39
C LEU A 405 2.23 24.96 -10.25
N VAL A 406 2.76 24.81 -9.04
CA VAL A 406 4.22 24.71 -8.78
C VAL A 406 4.84 23.55 -9.54
N GLU A 407 4.23 22.36 -9.52
CA GLU A 407 4.64 21.21 -10.34
C GLU A 407 3.43 20.34 -10.70
N SER A 408 2.70 20.73 -11.76
CA SER A 408 1.44 20.07 -12.14
C SER A 408 1.54 18.55 -12.35
N GLY A 409 2.73 18.04 -12.69
CA GLY A 409 3.01 16.61 -12.85
C GLY A 409 2.93 15.80 -11.55
N ASP A 410 3.17 16.44 -10.40
CA ASP A 410 3.22 15.78 -9.09
C ASP A 410 1.87 15.80 -8.37
N TRP A 411 0.94 16.65 -8.83
CA TRP A 411 -0.36 16.88 -8.22
C TRP A 411 -1.38 15.75 -8.46
N PHE A 412 -1.02 14.72 -9.23
CA PHE A 412 -1.95 13.65 -9.59
C PHE A 412 -2.58 12.92 -8.38
N PRO A 413 -1.92 12.71 -7.21
CA PRO A 413 -2.57 12.09 -6.06
C PRO A 413 -3.75 12.90 -5.53
N VAL A 414 -3.77 14.23 -5.77
CA VAL A 414 -4.88 15.12 -5.43
C VAL A 414 -6.01 15.07 -6.47
N LEU A 415 -5.64 14.92 -7.75
CA LEU A 415 -6.57 14.84 -8.89
C LEU A 415 -7.29 13.49 -9.00
N GLU A 416 -6.65 12.41 -8.56
CA GLU A 416 -7.12 11.04 -8.75
C GLU A 416 -8.52 10.82 -8.14
N GLY A 417 -9.42 10.15 -8.87
CA GLY A 417 -10.82 9.92 -8.46
C GLY A 417 -11.84 10.20 -9.57
N GLY A 418 -11.49 11.05 -10.55
CA GLY A 418 -12.30 11.34 -11.73
C GLY A 418 -13.64 12.02 -11.44
N ARG A 419 -14.46 12.25 -12.47
CA ARG A 419 -15.75 12.99 -12.35
C ARG A 419 -16.80 12.29 -11.46
N LYS A 420 -16.65 10.99 -11.21
CA LYS A 420 -17.63 10.16 -10.50
C LYS A 420 -17.33 10.01 -9.00
N ARG A 421 -16.21 10.51 -8.49
CA ARG A 421 -15.87 10.44 -7.06
C ARG A 421 -15.64 11.85 -6.52
N LEU A 422 -15.97 12.06 -5.25
CA LEU A 422 -15.65 13.32 -4.56
C LEU A 422 -14.18 13.26 -4.11
N GLY A 423 -13.27 13.58 -5.03
CA GLY A 423 -11.83 13.59 -4.78
C GLY A 423 -11.35 14.84 -4.02
N MET A 424 -10.11 14.79 -3.54
CA MET A 424 -9.49 15.85 -2.73
C MET A 424 -9.44 17.20 -3.45
N GLN A 425 -9.14 17.23 -4.76
CA GLN A 425 -9.19 18.47 -5.54
C GLN A 425 -10.56 19.15 -5.50
N ARG A 426 -11.64 18.38 -5.68
CA ARG A 426 -13.01 18.91 -5.67
C ARG A 426 -13.37 19.39 -4.27
N PHE A 427 -12.98 18.65 -3.24
CA PHE A 427 -13.17 19.05 -1.84
C PHE A 427 -12.52 20.40 -1.57
N LEU A 428 -11.23 20.58 -1.90
CA LEU A 428 -10.50 21.83 -1.67
C LEU A 428 -11.16 23.02 -2.38
N GLY A 429 -11.56 22.83 -3.65
CA GLY A 429 -12.26 23.88 -4.41
C GLY A 429 -13.58 24.29 -3.76
N GLN A 430 -14.43 23.31 -3.45
CA GLN A 430 -15.75 23.56 -2.85
C GLN A 430 -15.65 24.10 -1.42
N LEU A 431 -14.65 23.68 -0.64
CA LEU A 431 -14.42 24.19 0.70
C LEU A 431 -14.01 25.67 0.66
N ARG A 432 -13.09 26.06 -0.24
CA ARG A 432 -12.70 27.47 -0.42
C ARG A 432 -13.89 28.35 -0.78
N GLU A 433 -14.72 27.90 -1.72
CA GLU A 433 -15.96 28.61 -2.09
C GLU A 433 -16.87 28.81 -0.86
N ARG A 434 -17.12 27.74 -0.09
CA ARG A 434 -17.95 27.81 1.11
C ARG A 434 -17.38 28.73 2.19
N VAL A 435 -16.07 28.68 2.42
CA VAL A 435 -15.41 29.56 3.40
C VAL A 435 -15.52 31.03 2.96
N ASN A 436 -15.34 31.32 1.67
CA ASN A 436 -15.53 32.66 1.12
C ASN A 436 -16.97 33.15 1.26
N ASP A 437 -17.95 32.25 1.17
CA ASP A 437 -19.37 32.53 1.36
C ASP A 437 -19.77 32.64 2.85
N GLY A 438 -18.80 32.50 3.78
CA GLY A 438 -19.04 32.63 5.23
C GLY A 438 -19.67 31.41 5.87
N ALA A 439 -19.50 30.21 5.30
CA ALA A 439 -20.01 28.98 5.87
C ALA A 439 -19.51 28.73 7.30
N THR A 440 -20.40 28.25 8.15
CA THR A 440 -20.08 27.84 9.51
C THR A 440 -19.50 26.43 9.58
N VAL A 441 -18.99 26.05 10.74
CA VAL A 441 -18.57 24.66 11.01
C VAL A 441 -19.73 23.68 10.83
N GLY A 442 -20.94 24.06 11.26
CA GLY A 442 -22.16 23.27 11.06
C GLY A 442 -22.50 23.08 9.58
N ASP A 443 -22.42 24.14 8.78
CA ASP A 443 -22.70 24.08 7.33
C ASP A 443 -21.75 23.13 6.60
N VAL A 444 -20.46 23.18 6.94
CA VAL A 444 -19.44 22.30 6.34
C VAL A 444 -19.59 20.86 6.83
N ALA A 445 -19.88 20.65 8.12
CA ALA A 445 -20.14 19.32 8.66
C ALA A 445 -21.36 18.67 8.00
N GLU A 446 -22.46 19.42 7.82
CA GLU A 446 -23.62 18.96 7.08
C GLU A 446 -23.24 18.59 5.64
N TRP A 447 -22.59 19.49 4.91
CA TRP A 447 -22.18 19.21 3.54
C TRP A 447 -21.33 17.93 3.42
N LEU A 448 -20.33 17.75 4.27
CA LEU A 448 -19.48 16.56 4.27
C LEU A 448 -20.27 15.29 4.62
N THR A 449 -21.13 15.32 5.64
CA THR A 449 -21.96 14.16 6.01
C THR A 449 -22.90 13.75 4.88
N PHE A 450 -23.54 14.69 4.20
CA PHE A 450 -24.52 14.34 3.17
C PHE A 450 -23.89 13.95 1.83
N ASP A 451 -22.84 14.67 1.40
CA ASP A 451 -22.24 14.47 0.09
C ASP A 451 -21.11 13.43 0.11
N TYR A 452 -20.18 13.57 1.08
CA TYR A 452 -18.96 12.75 1.16
C TYR A 452 -19.18 11.44 1.92
N VAL A 453 -20.07 11.42 2.91
CA VAL A 453 -20.36 10.20 3.69
C VAL A 453 -21.56 9.47 3.12
N ILE A 454 -22.76 10.07 3.17
CA ILE A 454 -24.00 9.34 2.84
C ILE A 454 -24.07 9.01 1.34
N SER A 455 -23.91 10.02 0.48
CA SER A 455 -24.09 9.83 -0.96
C SER A 455 -22.95 9.01 -1.59
N GLN A 456 -21.71 9.12 -1.10
CA GLN A 456 -20.62 8.25 -1.58
C GLN A 456 -20.80 6.81 -1.10
N HIS A 457 -21.15 6.59 0.17
CA HIS A 457 -21.38 5.24 0.70
C HIS A 457 -22.43 4.49 -0.12
N GLU A 458 -23.58 5.12 -0.39
CA GLU A 458 -24.62 4.49 -1.21
C GLU A 458 -24.14 4.18 -2.62
N ARG A 459 -23.42 5.11 -3.26
CA ARG A 459 -22.86 4.91 -4.60
C ARG A 459 -21.89 3.72 -4.64
N VAL A 460 -20.99 3.64 -3.66
CA VAL A 460 -20.01 2.55 -3.56
C VAL A 460 -20.70 1.22 -3.24
N ALA A 461 -21.65 1.21 -2.31
CA ALA A 461 -22.39 0.01 -1.94
C ALA A 461 -23.25 -0.52 -3.11
N LEU A 462 -23.90 0.36 -3.87
CA LEU A 462 -24.61 -0.01 -5.09
C LEU A 462 -23.67 -0.59 -6.14
N ALA A 463 -22.51 0.02 -6.35
CA ALA A 463 -21.52 -0.46 -7.32
C ALA A 463 -20.93 -1.82 -6.94
N LYS A 464 -20.82 -2.13 -5.65
CA LYS A 464 -20.31 -3.42 -5.14
C LYS A 464 -21.36 -4.52 -5.08
N LEU A 465 -22.65 -4.20 -5.18
CA LEU A 465 -23.74 -5.18 -5.09
C LEU A 465 -23.57 -6.38 -6.05
N PRO A 466 -23.18 -6.21 -7.34
CA PRO A 466 -23.01 -7.33 -8.25
C PRO A 466 -21.77 -8.20 -7.96
N THR A 467 -20.73 -7.63 -7.34
CA THR A 467 -19.41 -8.27 -7.23
C THR A 467 -19.11 -8.81 -5.84
N THR A 468 -19.57 -8.12 -4.81
CA THR A 468 -19.20 -8.35 -3.41
C THR A 468 -20.43 -8.51 -2.52
N GLY A 469 -21.63 -8.47 -3.12
CA GLY A 469 -22.89 -8.54 -2.40
C GLY A 469 -23.24 -7.26 -1.67
N ASP A 470 -24.13 -7.38 -0.70
CA ASP A 470 -24.61 -6.23 0.07
C ASP A 470 -23.53 -5.72 1.04
N THR A 471 -22.96 -4.56 0.73
CA THR A 471 -22.00 -3.85 1.58
C THR A 471 -22.59 -2.62 2.28
N PHE A 472 -23.91 -2.42 2.29
CA PHE A 472 -24.52 -1.28 2.95
C PHE A 472 -24.27 -1.31 4.46
N ARG A 473 -23.93 -0.15 5.04
CA ARG A 473 -23.97 0.14 6.49
C ARG A 473 -25.16 1.00 6.86
N PHE A 474 -25.56 1.88 5.96
CA PHE A 474 -26.84 2.56 5.99
C PHE A 474 -27.35 2.87 4.58
N ARG A 475 -28.64 3.17 4.44
CA ARG A 475 -29.32 3.49 3.17
C ARG A 475 -30.50 4.44 3.41
N ARG A 476 -30.70 5.41 2.51
CA ARG A 476 -31.83 6.35 2.54
C ARG A 476 -33.13 5.65 2.16
N GLU A 477 -34.17 5.86 2.96
CA GLU A 477 -35.52 5.32 2.75
C GLU A 477 -36.55 6.40 3.13
N ALA A 478 -37.23 6.98 2.14
CA ALA A 478 -38.31 7.96 2.33
C ALA A 478 -38.02 9.08 3.36
N GLY A 479 -36.88 9.78 3.22
CA GLY A 479 -36.49 10.87 4.13
C GLY A 479 -35.94 10.39 5.49
N ARG A 480 -35.62 9.10 5.60
CA ARG A 480 -34.98 8.45 6.75
C ARG A 480 -33.72 7.72 6.33
N LEU A 481 -32.94 7.26 7.31
CA LEU A 481 -31.75 6.46 7.13
C LEU A 481 -31.91 5.13 7.86
N ARG A 482 -31.93 4.03 7.10
CA ARG A 482 -31.93 2.66 7.62
C ARG A 482 -30.51 2.19 7.84
N PHE A 483 -30.19 1.64 9.01
CA PHE A 483 -28.86 1.12 9.33
C PHE A 483 -28.81 -0.41 9.24
N PHE A 484 -27.60 -0.95 9.11
CA PHE A 484 -27.34 -2.39 8.98
C PHE A 484 -26.21 -2.80 9.93
N PRO A 485 -26.42 -3.81 10.80
CA PRO A 485 -25.45 -4.21 11.83
C PRO A 485 -24.32 -5.03 11.22
N LYS A 486 -23.42 -4.37 10.49
CA LYS A 486 -22.22 -4.96 9.91
C LYS A 486 -21.00 -4.25 10.47
N VAL A 487 -19.90 -4.99 10.68
CA VAL A 487 -18.66 -4.45 11.22
C VAL A 487 -18.13 -3.32 10.35
N THR A 488 -17.71 -2.23 11.00
CA THR A 488 -17.31 -0.97 10.38
C THR A 488 -15.84 -0.73 10.69
N ARG A 489 -14.96 -1.57 10.11
CA ARG A 489 -13.51 -1.39 10.23
C ARG A 489 -13.08 -0.24 9.33
N VAL A 490 -12.32 0.67 9.91
CA VAL A 490 -11.59 1.71 9.21
C VAL A 490 -10.09 1.48 9.45
N GLY A 491 -9.26 2.15 8.67
CA GLY A 491 -7.82 1.98 8.66
C GLY A 491 -7.21 2.69 7.46
N MET A 492 -5.92 3.00 7.53
CA MET A 492 -5.22 3.50 6.35
C MET A 492 -4.98 2.36 5.36
N ASN A 493 -4.89 2.68 4.07
CA ASN A 493 -4.51 1.68 3.09
C ASN A 493 -3.01 1.43 3.21
N ASP A 494 -2.60 0.17 3.14
CA ASP A 494 -1.19 -0.22 3.11
C ASP A 494 -0.41 0.63 2.07
N SER A 495 0.62 1.31 2.56
CA SER A 495 1.46 2.24 1.81
C SER A 495 2.42 1.54 0.84
N ARG A 496 2.44 0.20 0.83
CA ARG A 496 3.43 -0.68 0.22
C ARG A 496 4.80 -0.58 0.86
N PHE A 497 4.92 0.04 2.03
CA PHE A 497 6.20 0.19 2.73
C PHE A 497 6.90 -1.16 2.93
N ASN A 498 6.21 -2.15 3.49
CA ASN A 498 6.80 -3.47 3.72
C ASN A 498 7.32 -4.13 2.42
N ALA A 499 6.56 -4.01 1.32
CA ALA A 499 6.98 -4.53 0.03
C ALA A 499 8.22 -3.78 -0.50
N LEU A 500 8.24 -2.45 -0.42
CA LEU A 500 9.38 -1.64 -0.85
C LEU A 500 10.63 -1.91 0.00
N ALA A 501 10.49 -1.95 1.32
CA ALA A 501 11.58 -2.25 2.25
C ALA A 501 12.14 -3.66 2.01
N THR A 502 11.27 -4.67 1.82
CA THR A 502 11.71 -6.03 1.51
C THR A 502 12.44 -6.10 0.17
N PHE A 503 11.98 -5.36 -0.84
CA PHE A 503 12.66 -5.28 -2.13
C PHE A 503 14.09 -4.75 -2.02
N LEU A 504 14.27 -3.61 -1.35
CA LEU A 504 15.60 -3.03 -1.12
C LEU A 504 16.52 -4.01 -0.38
N PHE A 505 16.00 -4.67 0.66
CA PHE A 505 16.74 -5.65 1.45
C PHE A 505 17.15 -6.88 0.65
N GLU A 506 16.19 -7.55 -0.02
CA GLU A 506 16.42 -8.80 -0.74
C GLU A 506 17.23 -8.61 -2.04
N LEU A 507 17.12 -7.44 -2.69
CA LEU A 507 18.00 -7.07 -3.81
C LEU A 507 19.38 -6.60 -3.34
N GLY A 508 19.60 -6.44 -2.03
CA GLY A 508 20.92 -6.16 -1.45
C GLY A 508 21.38 -4.72 -1.53
N TRP A 509 20.44 -3.77 -1.52
CA TRP A 509 20.74 -2.33 -1.55
C TRP A 509 20.87 -1.72 -0.16
N CYS A 510 20.27 -2.34 0.87
CA CYS A 510 20.42 -1.90 2.25
C CYS A 510 20.18 -3.04 3.26
N GLY A 511 20.41 -2.76 4.53
CA GLY A 511 19.92 -3.60 5.64
C GLY A 511 18.39 -3.59 5.73
N TYR A 512 17.81 -4.36 6.65
CA TYR A 512 16.35 -4.44 6.77
C TYR A 512 15.82 -3.21 7.50
N LEU A 513 14.95 -2.40 6.88
CA LEU A 513 14.53 -1.11 7.45
C LEU A 513 13.86 -1.22 8.83
N TYR A 514 13.29 -2.38 9.17
CA TYR A 514 12.71 -2.64 10.49
C TYR A 514 13.75 -2.88 11.59
N GLU A 515 15.04 -2.85 11.26
CA GLU A 515 16.16 -3.05 12.17
C GLU A 515 17.04 -1.79 12.22
N GLU A 516 17.78 -1.63 13.31
CA GLU A 516 18.85 -0.61 13.42
C GLU A 516 19.99 -0.93 12.45
N ASP A 517 20.81 0.08 12.17
CA ASP A 517 22.00 -0.02 11.31
C ASP A 517 21.71 -0.56 9.90
N HIS A 518 20.55 -0.21 9.33
CA HIS A 518 20.11 -0.65 8.00
C HIS A 518 20.74 0.14 6.84
N GLY A 519 22.02 0.51 6.96
CA GLY A 519 22.74 1.33 6.00
C GLY A 519 22.77 0.75 4.57
N LEU A 520 23.10 1.62 3.61
CA LEU A 520 23.20 1.24 2.20
C LEU A 520 24.45 0.40 1.90
N SER A 521 24.32 -0.50 0.93
CA SER A 521 25.47 -1.10 0.25
C SER A 521 26.02 -0.15 -0.84
N ASP A 522 27.15 -0.50 -1.47
CA ASP A 522 27.71 0.27 -2.58
C ASP A 522 26.71 0.42 -3.75
N GLU A 523 25.94 -0.63 -4.05
CA GLU A 523 24.88 -0.56 -5.07
C GLU A 523 23.71 0.32 -4.62
N GLY A 524 23.31 0.21 -3.35
CA GLY A 524 22.27 1.08 -2.79
C GLY A 524 22.65 2.56 -2.85
N GLU A 525 23.92 2.86 -2.58
CA GLU A 525 24.47 4.21 -2.69
C GLU A 525 24.50 4.69 -4.15
N ALA A 526 24.86 3.82 -5.10
CA ALA A 526 24.80 4.15 -6.53
C ALA A 526 23.36 4.46 -6.99
N ILE A 527 22.37 3.67 -6.54
CA ILE A 527 20.95 3.94 -6.80
C ILE A 527 20.53 5.25 -6.15
N ARG A 528 20.91 5.51 -4.90
CA ARG A 528 20.59 6.78 -4.22
C ARG A 528 21.09 7.99 -5.00
N LEU A 529 22.32 7.92 -5.50
CA LEU A 529 22.99 9.02 -6.22
C LEU A 529 22.52 9.21 -7.66
N THR A 530 22.22 8.13 -8.39
CA THR A 530 21.95 8.19 -9.84
C THR A 530 20.53 7.81 -10.21
N GLY A 531 19.84 7.09 -9.34
CA GLY A 531 18.54 6.46 -9.61
C GLY A 531 18.63 5.20 -10.45
N ASP A 532 19.83 4.68 -10.70
CA ASP A 532 20.04 3.58 -11.62
C ASP A 532 21.26 2.72 -11.26
N LEU A 533 21.37 1.57 -11.92
CA LEU A 533 22.57 0.74 -11.95
C LEU A 533 22.93 0.44 -13.41
N GLN A 534 24.20 0.15 -13.66
CA GLN A 534 24.62 -0.28 -15.00
C GLN A 534 23.91 -1.60 -15.34
N PRO A 535 23.15 -1.66 -16.45
CA PRO A 535 22.48 -2.89 -16.82
C PRO A 535 23.50 -3.99 -17.13
N THR A 536 23.14 -5.24 -16.85
CA THR A 536 24.02 -6.40 -17.14
C THR A 536 24.22 -6.63 -18.64
N GLY A 537 23.32 -6.07 -19.45
CA GLY A 537 23.24 -6.32 -20.90
C GLY A 537 22.44 -7.57 -21.25
N ASP A 538 21.78 -8.20 -20.26
CA ASP A 538 20.95 -9.37 -20.50
C ASP A 538 19.64 -9.04 -21.20
N PHE A 539 19.17 -7.80 -21.17
CA PHE A 539 17.99 -7.38 -21.93
C PHE A 539 18.36 -6.46 -23.08
N ASP A 540 17.69 -6.67 -24.21
CA ASP A 540 17.69 -5.70 -25.31
C ASP A 540 16.77 -4.54 -24.92
N PHE A 541 17.32 -3.59 -24.17
CA PHE A 541 16.63 -2.31 -23.98
C PHE A 541 16.64 -1.61 -25.34
N LEU A 542 15.48 -1.58 -26.00
CA LEU A 542 15.33 -0.74 -27.18
C LEU A 542 15.79 0.66 -26.78
N SER A 543 16.87 1.13 -27.41
CA SER A 543 17.32 2.50 -27.31
C SER A 543 16.20 3.37 -27.88
N THR A 544 15.33 3.85 -27.01
CA THR A 544 14.43 4.94 -27.35
C THR A 544 15.27 6.20 -27.41
N GLY A 545 16.02 6.33 -28.50
CA GLY A 545 16.62 7.58 -28.91
C GLY A 545 15.53 8.61 -29.17
N ASP A 546 15.85 9.84 -28.82
CA ASP A 546 15.14 11.09 -29.09
C ASP A 546 14.14 11.01 -30.27
N GLY A 547 12.86 11.15 -29.95
CA GLY A 547 11.76 11.34 -30.89
C GLY A 547 10.81 12.42 -30.39
#